data_AF-A0A9J5XKT3-F1
#
_entry.id   AF-A0A9J5XKT3-F1
#
_cell.length_a   1.000
_cell.length_b   1.000
_cell.length_c   1.000
_cell.angle_alpha   90.00
_cell.angle_beta   90.00
_cell.angle_gamma   90.00
#
_symmetry.space_group_name_H-M   'P 1'
#
loop_
_entity.id
_entity.type
_entity.pdbx_description
1 polymer ?
#
loop_
_entity_poly.entity_id
_entity_poly.type
_entity_poly.pdbx_seq_one_letter_code
_entity_poly.pdbx_strand_id
1 'polypeptide(L)'
;MDYEEGWAEIKAIDDTKAGVKGLIDAGIVEIPRIFIRPPHELAEELNMCKSSTLQVPVVDLSGVELEDRRKKIVDEIREASEKWGFFQLVNLVNVFVFV
;
A
#
# COMPACT_ATOMS: atom_id res chain seq x y z
N MET A 1 -11.02 26.30 17.18
CA MET A 1 -11.90 27.06 16.23
C MET A 1 -11.43 26.80 14.79
N ASP A 2 -11.07 25.55 14.53
CA ASP A 2 -10.21 25.02 13.46
C ASP A 2 -10.88 23.81 12.79
N TYR A 3 -11.87 23.22 13.45
CA TYR A 3 -12.75 22.21 12.88
C TYR A 3 -13.57 22.73 11.68
N GLU A 4 -14.11 23.94 11.75
CA GLU A 4 -14.96 24.52 10.69
C GLU A 4 -14.17 24.80 9.39
N GLU A 5 -12.90 25.20 9.51
CA GLU A 5 -12.04 25.51 8.36
C GLU A 5 -11.67 24.23 7.58
N GLY A 6 -11.35 23.13 8.29
CA GLY A 6 -11.10 21.83 7.67
C GLY A 6 -12.34 21.26 6.96
N TRP A 7 -13.54 21.44 7.53
CA TRP A 7 -14.78 21.02 6.88
C TRP A 7 -15.08 21.80 5.60
N ALA A 8 -14.79 23.11 5.58
CA ALA A 8 -14.96 23.94 4.39
C ALA A 8 -14.00 23.52 3.27
N GLU A 9 -12.73 23.22 3.59
CA GLU A 9 -11.76 22.68 2.62
C GLU A 9 -12.20 21.33 2.04
N ILE A 10 -12.62 20.39 2.89
CA ILE A 10 -13.13 19.08 2.47
C ILE A 10 -14.29 19.25 1.49
N LYS A 11 -15.25 20.12 1.84
CA LYS A 11 -16.42 20.39 1.02
C LYS A 11 -16.03 21.00 -0.33
N ALA A 12 -15.14 21.99 -0.35
CA ALA A 12 -14.69 22.61 -1.60
C ALA A 12 -14.03 21.60 -2.55
N ILE A 13 -13.21 20.68 -2.01
CA ILE A 13 -12.55 19.64 -2.79
C ILE A 13 -13.56 18.60 -3.29
N ASP A 14 -14.47 18.12 -2.43
CA ASP A 14 -15.49 17.15 -2.82
C ASP A 14 -16.47 17.73 -3.86
N ASP A 15 -16.83 19.01 -3.74
CA ASP A 15 -17.72 19.71 -4.70
C ASP A 15 -17.13 19.75 -6.12
N THR A 16 -15.78 19.73 -6.27
CA THR A 16 -15.16 19.63 -7.61
C THR A 16 -15.39 18.27 -8.28
N LYS A 17 -15.64 17.22 -7.49
CA LYS A 17 -15.73 15.81 -7.94
C LYS A 17 -14.51 15.31 -8.74
N ALA A 18 -13.41 16.06 -8.74
CA ALA A 18 -12.18 15.74 -9.45
C ALA A 18 -11.18 14.97 -8.57
N GLY A 19 -11.43 14.90 -7.27
CA GLY A 19 -10.56 14.26 -6.29
C GLY A 19 -9.17 14.90 -6.23
N VAL A 20 -8.19 14.16 -5.68
CA VAL A 20 -6.80 14.65 -5.56
C VAL A 20 -6.17 14.95 -6.92
N LYS A 21 -6.58 14.24 -7.99
CA LYS A 21 -6.10 14.53 -9.35
C LYS A 21 -6.44 15.95 -9.79
N GLY A 22 -7.64 16.45 -9.48
CA GLY A 22 -8.03 17.82 -9.80
C GLY A 22 -7.15 18.89 -9.15
N LEU A 23 -6.62 18.61 -7.95
CA LEU A 23 -5.66 19.48 -7.28
C LEU A 23 -4.32 19.53 -8.02
N ILE A 24 -3.83 18.37 -8.45
CA ILE A 24 -2.59 18.25 -9.22
C ILE A 24 -2.73 18.97 -10.57
N ASP A 25 -3.83 18.71 -11.29
CA ASP A 25 -4.11 19.32 -12.59
C ASP A 25 -4.26 20.85 -12.49
N ALA A 26 -4.76 21.36 -11.35
CA ALA A 26 -4.86 22.80 -11.06
C ALA A 26 -3.51 23.45 -10.71
N GLY A 27 -2.44 22.67 -10.53
CA GLY A 27 -1.10 23.19 -10.24
C GLY A 27 -0.98 23.84 -8.86
N ILE A 28 -1.66 23.29 -7.84
CA ILE A 28 -1.55 23.80 -6.47
C ILE A 28 -0.09 23.81 -6.00
N VAL A 29 0.31 24.87 -5.29
CA VAL A 29 1.67 25.02 -4.75
C VAL A 29 1.75 24.66 -3.27
N GLU A 30 0.62 24.61 -2.58
CA GLU A 30 0.50 24.24 -1.18
C GLU A 30 -0.49 23.09 -1.01
N ILE A 31 -0.14 22.13 -0.15
CA ILE A 31 -0.97 20.96 0.15
C ILE A 31 -2.09 21.38 1.12
N PRO A 32 -3.38 21.12 0.80
CA PRO A 32 -4.48 21.39 1.71
C PRO A 32 -4.30 20.70 3.06
N ARG A 33 -4.70 21.37 4.15
CA ARG A 33 -4.39 20.94 5.52
C ARG A 33 -4.97 19.56 5.84
N ILE A 34 -6.08 19.23 5.22
CA ILE A 34 -6.78 17.95 5.38
C ILE A 34 -5.95 16.73 4.94
N PHE A 35 -4.92 16.94 4.10
CA PHE A 35 -3.99 15.88 3.66
C PHE A 35 -2.70 15.84 4.50
N ILE A 36 -2.52 16.77 5.43
CA ILE A 36 -1.33 16.83 6.29
C ILE A 36 -1.59 15.95 7.51
N ARG A 37 -0.84 14.84 7.60
CA ARG A 37 -0.88 13.96 8.77
C ARG A 37 -0.35 14.67 10.03
N PRO A 38 -0.81 14.29 11.22
CA PRO A 38 -0.29 14.81 12.48
C PRO A 38 1.23 14.65 12.61
N PRO A 39 1.94 15.60 13.26
CA PRO A 39 3.40 15.55 13.37
C PRO A 39 3.98 14.30 14.05
N HIS A 40 3.24 13.67 14.96
CA HIS A 40 3.69 12.47 15.66
C HIS A 40 3.78 11.26 14.74
N GLU A 41 2.79 11.06 13.85
CA GLU A 41 2.81 10.00 12.83
C GLU A 41 3.98 10.19 11.85
N LEU A 42 4.25 11.44 11.46
CA LEU A 42 5.35 11.76 10.55
C LEU A 42 6.73 11.48 11.18
N ALA A 43 6.87 11.76 12.48
CA ALA A 43 8.11 11.50 13.21
C ALA A 43 8.39 10.01 13.36
N GLU A 44 7.36 9.18 13.58
CA GLU A 44 7.48 7.72 13.65
C GLU A 44 7.99 7.14 12.32
N GLU A 45 7.42 7.57 11.19
CA GLU A 45 7.81 7.10 9.86
C GLU A 45 9.28 7.42 9.52
N LEU A 46 9.73 8.63 9.85
CA LEU A 46 11.13 9.04 9.62
C LEU A 46 12.13 8.20 10.44
N ASN A 47 11.70 7.68 11.59
CA ASN A 47 12.52 6.80 12.42
C ASN A 47 12.50 5.34 11.90
N MET A 48 11.38 4.86 11.36
CA MET A 48 11.27 3.52 10.78
C MET A 48 12.12 3.36 9.51
N CYS A 49 12.14 4.37 8.64
CA CYS A 49 12.91 4.34 7.39
C CYS A 49 14.43 4.19 7.62
N LYS A 50 14.94 4.62 8.78
CA LYS A 50 16.36 4.50 9.15
C LYS A 50 16.76 3.10 9.64
N SER A 51 15.79 2.21 9.91
CA SER A 51 16.01 0.94 10.61
C SER A 51 15.63 -0.29 9.77
N SER A 52 14.89 -0.12 8.66
CA SER A 52 14.26 -1.25 7.97
C SER A 52 15.22 -1.97 7.01
N THR A 53 15.85 -3.03 7.48
CA THR A 53 16.35 -4.15 6.65
C THR A 53 15.24 -5.17 6.32
N LEU A 54 14.00 -4.89 6.74
CA LEU A 54 12.83 -5.75 6.53
C LEU A 54 12.49 -5.80 5.03
N GLN A 55 12.82 -6.92 4.39
CA GLN A 55 12.41 -7.21 3.03
C GLN A 55 11.14 -8.06 3.05
N VAL A 56 10.12 -7.58 2.33
CA VAL A 56 8.88 -8.32 2.10
C VAL A 56 9.21 -9.66 1.44
N PRO A 57 8.67 -10.79 1.93
CA PRO A 57 8.90 -12.09 1.31
C PRO A 57 8.43 -12.11 -0.15
N VAL A 58 9.20 -12.78 -1.00
CA VAL A 58 8.84 -13.03 -2.40
C VAL A 58 8.77 -14.54 -2.60
N VAL A 59 7.64 -15.03 -3.08
CA VAL A 59 7.41 -16.44 -3.40
C VAL A 59 7.42 -16.61 -4.91
N ASP A 60 8.31 -17.48 -5.39
CA ASP A 60 8.46 -17.82 -6.81
C ASP A 60 7.67 -19.06 -7.18
N LEU A 61 6.63 -18.85 -8.00
CA LEU A 61 5.72 -19.89 -8.46
C LEU A 61 6.27 -20.74 -9.63
N SER A 62 7.52 -20.49 -10.04
CA SER A 62 8.16 -21.28 -11.09
C SER A 62 8.16 -22.77 -10.75
N GLY A 63 7.71 -23.58 -11.72
CA GLY A 63 7.65 -25.02 -11.59
C GLY A 63 6.53 -25.53 -10.68
N VAL A 64 5.48 -24.75 -10.42
CA VAL A 64 4.32 -25.17 -9.61
C VAL A 64 3.63 -26.45 -10.12
N GLU A 65 3.76 -26.77 -11.40
CA GLU A 65 3.25 -28.01 -12.00
C GLU A 65 3.98 -29.27 -11.49
N LEU A 66 5.20 -29.12 -10.96
CA LEU A 66 5.97 -30.22 -10.39
C LEU A 66 5.53 -30.42 -8.93
N GLU A 67 5.02 -31.61 -8.59
CA GLU A 67 4.43 -31.87 -7.26
C GLU A 67 5.35 -31.53 -6.09
N ASP A 68 6.64 -31.84 -6.20
CA ASP A 68 7.64 -31.56 -5.16
C ASP A 68 7.89 -30.06 -4.99
N ARG A 69 7.84 -29.29 -6.09
CA ARG A 69 7.99 -27.84 -6.06
C ARG A 69 6.72 -27.17 -5.54
N ARG A 70 5.54 -27.67 -5.94
CA ARG A 70 4.24 -27.21 -5.45
C ARG A 70 4.14 -27.27 -3.92
N LYS A 71 4.57 -28.37 -3.30
CA LYS A 71 4.58 -28.52 -1.84
C LYS A 71 5.44 -27.44 -1.18
N LYS A 72 6.65 -27.19 -1.70
CA LYS A 72 7.54 -26.13 -1.20
C LYS A 72 6.92 -24.75 -1.34
N ILE A 73 6.30 -24.45 -2.48
CA ILE A 73 5.60 -23.17 -2.70
C ILE A 73 4.47 -22.99 -1.68
N VAL A 74 3.66 -24.03 -1.43
CA VAL A 74 2.58 -23.97 -0.43
C VAL A 74 3.14 -23.72 0.98
N ASP A 75 4.26 -24.36 1.33
CA ASP A 75 4.92 -24.14 2.62
C ASP A 75 5.48 -22.71 2.75
N GLU A 76 6.09 -22.17 1.69
CA GLU A 76 6.58 -20.77 1.61
C GLU A 76 5.41 -19.77 1.77
N ILE A 77 4.27 -20.01 1.11
CA ILE A 77 3.06 -19.19 1.24
C ILE A 77 2.51 -19.23 2.66
N ARG A 78 2.44 -20.42 3.28
CA ARG A 78 1.97 -20.57 4.66
C ARG A 78 2.86 -19.78 5.61
N GLU A 79 4.17 -19.97 5.52
CA GLU A 79 5.14 -19.29 6.39
C GLU A 79 5.07 -17.78 6.25
N ALA A 80 4.99 -17.26 5.01
CA ALA A 80 4.88 -15.84 4.76
C ALA A 80 3.54 -15.28 5.28
N SER A 81 2.44 -16.01 5.12
CA SER A 81 1.13 -15.61 5.65
C SER A 81 1.13 -15.55 7.18
N GLU A 82 1.70 -16.54 7.86
CA GLU A 82 1.74 -16.61 9.32
C GLU A 82 2.66 -15.55 9.94
N LYS A 83 3.84 -15.32 9.34
CA LYS A 83 4.86 -14.41 9.91
C LYS A 83 4.68 -12.97 9.48
N TRP A 84 4.27 -12.73 8.24
CA TRP A 84 4.20 -11.39 7.66
C TRP A 84 2.77 -10.93 7.40
N GLY A 85 1.83 -11.84 7.14
CA GLY A 85 0.47 -11.49 6.72
C GLY A 85 0.39 -10.93 5.29
N PHE A 86 1.53 -10.68 4.64
CA PHE A 86 1.62 -10.25 3.24
C PHE A 86 2.95 -10.69 2.61
N PHE A 87 2.95 -10.91 1.30
CA PHE A 87 4.11 -11.32 0.51
C PHE A 87 3.87 -11.01 -0.98
N GLN A 88 4.94 -11.06 -1.79
CA GLN A 88 4.87 -10.87 -3.23
C GLN A 88 4.90 -12.22 -3.94
N LEU A 89 4.12 -12.35 -5.03
CA LEU A 89 4.17 -13.51 -5.91
C LEU A 89 4.86 -13.14 -7.22
N VAL A 90 5.75 -13.99 -7.71
CA VAL A 90 6.42 -13.84 -9.03
C VAL A 90 6.28 -15.12 -9.85
N ASN A 91 6.51 -15.00 -11.16
CA ASN A 91 6.34 -16.07 -12.15
C ASN A 91 4.93 -16.70 -12.12
N LEU A 92 3.94 -15.83 -11.97
CA LEU A 92 2.53 -16.13 -12.11
C LEU A 92 2.17 -16.26 -13.61
N VAL A 93 2.67 -17.29 -14.29
CA VAL A 93 2.25 -17.60 -15.67
C VAL A 93 1.35 -18.84 -15.64
N ASN A 94 0.08 -18.58 -15.94
CA ASN A 94 -1.09 -19.47 -15.95
C ASN A 94 -1.65 -19.92 -14.60
N VAL A 95 -2.55 -19.11 -14.04
CA VAL A 95 -3.68 -19.64 -13.25
C VAL A 95 -4.95 -18.98 -13.79
N PHE A 96 -5.79 -19.77 -14.47
CA PHE A 96 -7.18 -19.40 -14.69
C PHE A 96 -7.86 -19.38 -13.32
N VAL A 97 -8.24 -18.19 -12.85
CA VAL A 97 -9.16 -18.04 -11.74
C VAL A 97 -10.56 -18.35 -12.30
N PHE A 98 -11.10 -19.55 -12.03
CA PHE A 98 -12.55 -19.68 -12.00
C PHE A 98 -13.00 -19.29 -10.59
N VAL A 99 -13.85 -18.26 -10.56
CA VAL A 99 -14.60 -17.82 -9.37
C VAL A 99 -15.43 -18.97 -8.81
#